data_AF-A0AA45TYR2-F1
#
_entry.id   AF-A0AA45TYR2-F1
#
_cell.length_a   1.000
_cell.length_b   1.000
_cell.length_c   1.000
_cell.angle_alpha   90.00
_cell.angle_beta   90.00
_cell.angle_gamma   90.00
#
_symmetry.space_group_name_H-M   'P 1'
#
loop_
_entity.id
_entity.type
_entity.pdbx_description
1 polymer ?
#
loop_
_entity_poly.entity_id
_entity_poly.type
_entity_poly.pdbx_seq_one_letter_code
_entity_poly.pdbx_strand_id
1 'polypeptide(L)'
;MARLNSYEEIVEDYQWGPRLKSMGELEYFAKLPSLEEAIEVVADARKENGALFNHQRHLEQSTVDEVRRVLIANQEAIRQVPNFDELFALLERLLTPIRGAKEMYIYDAALRLGSYLKKMPERVYLHMGTRIGAAALGIAVAERAWIAVEELPSAFGTLNAYEIEDALCLYKEELKRITGRLKQRLR
;
A
#
# COMPACT_ATOMS: atom_id res chain seq x y z
N MET A 1 -12.80 12.91 -15.48
CA MET A 1 -13.23 12.71 -14.09
C MET A 1 -13.86 13.99 -13.59
N ALA A 2 -14.93 13.88 -12.79
CA ALA A 2 -15.55 15.03 -12.13
C ALA A 2 -14.54 15.67 -11.16
N ARG A 3 -14.62 16.99 -10.98
CA ARG A 3 -13.72 17.70 -10.05
C ARG A 3 -14.20 17.48 -8.62
N LEU A 4 -13.50 16.65 -7.86
CA LEU A 4 -13.78 16.39 -6.44
C LEU A 4 -13.49 17.64 -5.58
N ASN A 5 -14.29 17.96 -4.57
CA ASN A 5 -14.25 19.24 -3.84
C ASN A 5 -14.24 19.11 -2.32
N SER A 6 -14.45 17.92 -1.78
CA SER A 6 -14.35 17.64 -0.35
C SER A 6 -13.64 16.31 -0.10
N TYR A 7 -13.32 16.02 1.16
CA TYR A 7 -12.73 14.73 1.52
C TYR A 7 -13.76 13.59 1.39
N GLU A 8 -15.04 13.88 1.64
CA GLU A 8 -16.15 12.94 1.42
C GLU A 8 -16.25 12.55 -0.05
N GLU A 9 -16.19 13.51 -0.97
CA GLU A 9 -16.20 13.23 -2.42
C GLU A 9 -14.99 12.38 -2.86
N ILE A 10 -13.82 12.54 -2.21
CA ILE A 10 -12.65 11.66 -2.46
C ILE A 10 -12.93 10.24 -1.99
N VAL A 11 -13.44 10.09 -0.77
CA VAL A 11 -13.73 8.77 -0.19
C VAL A 11 -14.80 8.05 -0.99
N GLU A 12 -15.86 8.75 -1.40
CA GLU A 12 -16.90 8.19 -2.27
C GLU A 12 -16.33 7.77 -3.63
N ASP A 13 -15.58 8.64 -4.32
CA ASP A 13 -14.97 8.30 -5.62
C ASP A 13 -14.03 7.08 -5.50
N TYR A 14 -13.25 7.01 -4.40
CA TYR A 14 -12.41 5.85 -4.11
C TYR A 14 -13.24 4.57 -3.95
N GLN A 15 -14.30 4.61 -3.15
CA GLN A 15 -15.16 3.45 -2.87
C GLN A 15 -15.87 2.92 -4.11
N TRP A 16 -16.33 3.80 -5.00
CA TRP A 16 -17.07 3.42 -6.21
C TRP A 16 -16.18 3.07 -7.41
N GLY A 17 -14.91 3.45 -7.39
CA GLY A 17 -13.98 3.18 -8.49
C GLY A 17 -12.77 2.34 -8.06
N PRO A 18 -11.65 2.97 -7.66
CA PRO A 18 -10.39 2.29 -7.37
C PRO A 18 -10.49 1.10 -6.40
N ARG A 19 -11.33 1.20 -5.36
CA ARG A 19 -11.47 0.19 -4.31
C ARG A 19 -11.74 -1.21 -4.85
N LEU A 20 -12.65 -1.36 -5.81
CA LEU A 20 -13.02 -2.67 -6.37
C LEU A 20 -11.83 -3.39 -6.99
N LYS A 21 -10.93 -2.63 -7.62
CA LYS A 21 -9.72 -3.18 -8.23
C LYS A 21 -8.71 -3.62 -7.17
N SER A 22 -8.46 -2.79 -6.14
CA SER A 22 -7.58 -3.14 -5.02
C SER A 22 -8.10 -4.37 -4.26
N MET A 23 -9.41 -4.43 -4.01
CA MET A 23 -10.04 -5.59 -3.36
C MET A 23 -9.89 -6.87 -4.19
N GLY A 24 -10.17 -6.82 -5.50
CA GLY A 24 -9.99 -7.99 -6.37
C GLY A 24 -8.55 -8.50 -6.39
N GLU A 25 -7.56 -7.60 -6.37
CA GLU A 25 -6.14 -7.96 -6.25
C GLU A 25 -5.86 -8.68 -4.91
N LEU A 26 -6.29 -8.11 -3.78
CA LEU A 26 -6.05 -8.71 -2.47
C LEU A 26 -6.77 -10.05 -2.32
N GLU A 27 -8.00 -10.17 -2.84
CA GLU A 27 -8.74 -11.44 -2.86
C GLU A 27 -8.04 -12.53 -3.66
N TYR A 28 -7.41 -12.16 -4.79
CA TYR A 28 -6.62 -13.10 -5.57
C TYR A 28 -5.45 -13.66 -4.74
N PHE A 29 -4.67 -12.78 -4.10
CA PHE A 29 -3.57 -13.22 -3.22
C PHE A 29 -4.04 -14.04 -2.02
N ALA A 30 -5.20 -13.72 -1.45
CA ALA A 30 -5.79 -14.45 -0.32
C ALA A 30 -6.18 -15.89 -0.66
N LYS A 31 -6.41 -16.20 -1.95
CA LYS A 31 -6.91 -17.50 -2.43
C LYS A 31 -5.81 -18.37 -3.06
N LEU A 32 -4.57 -17.91 -3.11
CA LEU A 32 -3.46 -18.72 -3.62
C LEU A 32 -3.33 -20.02 -2.80
N PRO A 33 -2.93 -21.14 -3.42
CA PRO A 33 -3.04 -22.46 -2.79
C PRO A 33 -1.95 -22.71 -1.74
N SER A 34 -0.85 -21.95 -1.75
CA SER A 34 0.24 -22.10 -0.79
C SER A 34 0.98 -20.78 -0.55
N LEU A 35 1.69 -20.69 0.58
CA LEU A 35 2.52 -19.54 0.92
C LEU A 35 3.70 -19.40 -0.03
N GLU A 36 4.22 -20.54 -0.50
CA GLU A 36 5.29 -20.57 -1.50
C GLU A 36 4.82 -19.91 -2.81
N GLU A 37 3.63 -20.31 -3.30
CA GLU A 37 3.04 -19.69 -4.50
C GLU A 37 2.71 -18.21 -4.27
N ALA A 38 2.23 -17.84 -3.08
CA ALA A 38 2.04 -16.44 -2.73
C ALA A 38 3.34 -15.63 -2.79
N ILE A 39 4.45 -16.18 -2.28
CA ILE A 39 5.77 -15.56 -2.36
C ILE A 39 6.23 -15.44 -3.82
N GLU A 40 6.05 -16.47 -4.63
CA GLU A 40 6.42 -16.46 -6.04
C GLU A 40 5.68 -15.37 -6.81
N VAL A 41 4.35 -15.30 -6.67
CA VAL A 41 3.51 -14.32 -7.36
C VAL A 41 3.80 -12.89 -6.88
N VAL A 42 4.07 -12.70 -5.58
CA VAL A 42 4.45 -11.39 -5.02
C VAL A 42 5.80 -10.93 -5.55
N ALA A 43 6.81 -11.80 -5.55
CA ALA A 43 8.13 -11.48 -6.07
C ALA A 43 8.07 -11.09 -7.55
N ASP A 44 7.31 -11.87 -8.33
CA ASP A 44 7.08 -11.68 -9.76
C ASP A 44 6.27 -10.45 -10.11
N ALA A 45 5.67 -9.75 -9.13
CA ALA A 45 4.86 -8.58 -9.39
C ALA A 45 3.71 -8.87 -10.39
N ARG A 46 3.15 -10.08 -10.38
CA ARG A 46 2.13 -10.50 -11.35
C ARG A 46 0.71 -10.30 -10.82
N LYS A 47 -0.16 -9.87 -11.73
CA LYS A 47 -1.62 -9.88 -11.58
C LYS A 47 -2.18 -11.28 -11.82
N GLU A 48 -3.43 -11.47 -11.43
CA GLU A 48 -4.24 -12.67 -11.74
C GLU A 48 -4.20 -13.07 -13.23
N ASN A 49 -4.17 -12.09 -14.15
CA ASN A 49 -4.10 -12.34 -15.59
C ASN A 49 -2.68 -12.62 -16.13
N GLY A 50 -1.69 -12.82 -15.24
CA GLY A 50 -0.29 -13.09 -15.58
C GLY A 50 0.52 -11.86 -16.00
N ALA A 51 -0.10 -10.68 -16.14
CA ALA A 51 0.59 -9.45 -16.48
C ALA A 51 1.30 -8.83 -15.28
N LEU A 52 2.44 -8.16 -15.50
CA LEU A 52 3.12 -7.39 -14.46
C LEU A 52 2.28 -6.19 -14.00
N PHE A 53 2.35 -5.85 -12.71
CA PHE A 53 1.86 -4.57 -12.18
C PHE A 53 2.56 -3.41 -12.89
N ASN A 54 1.78 -2.40 -13.30
CA ASN A 54 2.27 -1.30 -14.13
C ASN A 54 3.47 -0.58 -13.50
N HIS A 55 3.50 -0.48 -12.16
CA HIS A 55 4.59 0.15 -11.40
C HIS A 55 5.83 -0.73 -11.24
N GLN A 56 5.70 -2.04 -11.47
CA GLN A 56 6.76 -3.03 -11.27
C GLN A 56 7.38 -3.50 -12.61
N ARG A 57 6.86 -3.03 -13.75
CA ARG A 57 7.42 -3.26 -15.11
C ARG A 57 8.86 -2.75 -15.30
N HIS A 58 9.33 -1.88 -14.42
CA HIS A 58 10.68 -1.34 -14.44
C HIS A 58 11.68 -2.13 -13.58
N LEU A 59 11.23 -3.17 -12.86
CA LEU A 59 12.14 -4.02 -12.09
C LEU A 59 12.97 -4.88 -13.04
N GLU A 60 14.28 -4.88 -12.82
CA GLU A 60 15.16 -5.80 -13.52
C GLU A 60 14.85 -7.24 -13.07
N GLN A 61 14.96 -8.20 -13.99
CA GLN A 61 14.72 -9.62 -13.67
C GLN A 61 15.62 -10.10 -12.52
N SER A 62 16.85 -9.59 -12.44
CA SER A 62 17.79 -9.84 -11.36
C SER A 62 17.22 -9.45 -9.98
N THR A 63 16.57 -8.29 -9.87
CA THR A 63 15.89 -7.85 -8.64
C THR A 63 14.76 -8.81 -8.28
N VAL A 64 13.92 -9.19 -9.24
CA VAL A 64 12.80 -10.12 -9.02
C VAL A 64 13.31 -11.48 -8.51
N ASP A 65 14.34 -12.02 -9.14
CA ASP A 65 14.91 -13.31 -8.75
C ASP A 65 15.57 -13.27 -7.36
N GLU A 66 16.21 -12.15 -7.03
CA GLU A 66 16.79 -11.95 -5.69
C GLU A 66 15.71 -11.83 -4.62
N VAL A 67 14.65 -11.05 -4.86
CA VAL A 67 13.50 -10.97 -3.96
C VAL A 67 12.89 -12.34 -3.73
N ARG A 68 12.60 -13.09 -4.81
CA ARG A 68 12.02 -14.44 -4.72
C ARG A 68 12.88 -15.34 -3.84
N ARG A 69 14.18 -15.38 -4.11
CA ARG A 69 15.14 -16.20 -3.35
C ARG A 69 15.15 -15.83 -1.87
N VAL A 70 15.19 -14.55 -1.55
CA VAL A 70 15.22 -14.06 -0.16
C VAL A 70 13.93 -14.41 0.57
N LEU A 71 12.77 -14.21 -0.06
CA LEU A 71 11.48 -14.50 0.57
C LEU A 71 11.28 -16.01 0.80
N ILE A 72 11.60 -16.84 -0.19
CA ILE A 72 11.53 -18.31 -0.05
C ILE A 72 12.46 -18.80 1.07
N ALA A 73 13.70 -18.29 1.13
CA ALA A 73 14.64 -18.66 2.18
C ALA A 73 14.16 -18.26 3.60
N ASN A 74 13.21 -17.33 3.70
CA ASN A 74 12.63 -16.85 4.96
C ASN A 74 11.14 -17.20 5.11
N GLN A 75 10.62 -18.14 4.32
CA GLN A 75 9.20 -18.47 4.27
C GLN A 75 8.62 -18.85 5.63
N GLU A 76 9.36 -19.60 6.45
CA GLU A 76 8.89 -20.01 7.78
C GLU A 76 8.83 -18.83 8.76
N ALA A 77 9.75 -17.87 8.66
CA ALA A 77 9.66 -16.64 9.43
C ALA A 77 8.44 -15.80 9.01
N ILE A 78 8.20 -15.70 7.70
CA ILE A 78 7.02 -15.02 7.13
C ILE A 78 5.71 -15.68 7.62
N ARG A 79 5.65 -17.02 7.64
CA ARG A 79 4.47 -17.78 8.10
C ARG A 79 4.11 -17.47 9.56
N GLN A 80 5.12 -17.23 10.40
CA GLN A 80 4.96 -17.14 11.85
C GLN A 80 4.73 -15.70 12.37
N VAL A 81 4.73 -14.70 11.48
CA VAL A 81 4.50 -13.30 11.91
C VAL A 81 3.12 -13.13 12.57
N PRO A 82 3.05 -12.45 13.73
CA PRO A 82 1.81 -12.36 14.49
C PRO A 82 0.79 -11.39 13.88
N ASN A 83 1.27 -10.32 13.23
CA ASN A 83 0.47 -9.22 12.72
C ASN A 83 1.15 -8.57 11.49
N PHE A 84 0.49 -7.57 10.91
CA PHE A 84 1.00 -6.87 9.74
C PHE A 84 2.26 -6.05 10.03
N ASP A 85 2.36 -5.42 11.20
CA ASP A 85 3.51 -4.59 11.56
C ASP A 85 4.81 -5.42 11.58
N GLU A 86 4.76 -6.62 12.16
CA GLU A 86 5.89 -7.56 12.15
C GLU A 86 6.19 -8.12 10.75
N LEU A 87 5.15 -8.34 9.92
CA LEU A 87 5.34 -8.74 8.52
C LEU A 87 6.06 -7.64 7.72
N PHE A 88 5.61 -6.40 7.86
CA PHE A 88 6.20 -5.26 7.17
C PHE A 88 7.64 -5.04 7.62
N ALA A 89 7.91 -5.05 8.93
CA ALA A 89 9.27 -4.90 9.46
C ALA A 89 10.21 -6.03 8.99
N LEU A 90 9.71 -7.27 8.93
CA LEU A 90 10.45 -8.41 8.39
C LEU A 90 10.81 -8.18 6.92
N LEU A 91 9.83 -7.81 6.10
CA LEU A 91 10.04 -7.60 4.66
C LEU A 91 10.93 -6.39 4.38
N GLU A 92 10.77 -5.30 5.13
CA GLU A 92 11.65 -4.13 5.03
C GLU A 92 13.11 -4.53 5.26
N ARG A 93 13.38 -5.21 6.38
CA ARG A 93 14.74 -5.69 6.70
C ARG A 93 15.30 -6.62 5.63
N LEU A 94 14.49 -7.49 5.05
CA LEU A 94 14.92 -8.47 4.05
C LEU A 94 15.14 -7.84 2.66
N LEU A 95 14.31 -6.87 2.27
CA LEU A 95 14.23 -6.39 0.90
C LEU A 95 14.94 -5.05 0.67
N THR A 96 15.09 -4.20 1.69
CA THR A 96 15.85 -2.94 1.57
C THR A 96 17.28 -3.11 1.01
N PRO A 97 18.04 -4.18 1.35
CA PRO A 97 19.36 -4.40 0.75
C PRO A 97 19.34 -4.69 -0.75
N ILE A 98 18.20 -5.11 -1.31
CA ILE A 98 18.07 -5.52 -2.71
C ILE A 98 17.90 -4.28 -3.59
N ARG A 99 18.84 -4.06 -4.51
CA ARG A 99 18.78 -2.92 -5.44
C ARG A 99 17.50 -3.00 -6.28
N GLY A 100 16.70 -1.92 -6.22
CA GLY A 100 15.45 -1.79 -6.99
C GLY A 100 14.18 -2.08 -6.18
N ALA A 101 14.28 -2.80 -5.05
CA ALA A 101 13.17 -3.03 -4.13
C ALA A 101 12.98 -1.82 -3.20
N LYS A 102 12.30 -0.78 -3.71
CA LYS A 102 12.05 0.47 -2.97
C LYS A 102 10.89 0.33 -1.97
N GLU A 103 10.76 1.30 -1.07
CA GLU A 103 9.70 1.41 -0.04
C GLU A 103 8.29 1.04 -0.54
N MET A 104 7.87 1.55 -1.70
CA MET A 104 6.58 1.19 -2.32
C MET A 104 6.46 -0.31 -2.65
N TYR A 105 7.51 -0.91 -3.21
CA TYR A 105 7.53 -2.34 -3.53
C TYR A 105 7.42 -3.18 -2.26
N ILE A 106 8.14 -2.79 -1.20
CA ILE A 106 8.15 -3.48 0.08
C ILE A 106 6.75 -3.46 0.70
N TYR A 107 6.09 -2.30 0.69
CA TYR A 107 4.71 -2.18 1.17
C TYR A 107 3.73 -3.01 0.33
N ASP A 108 3.79 -2.94 -1.00
CA ASP A 108 2.94 -3.76 -1.88
C ASP A 108 3.13 -5.27 -1.60
N ALA A 109 4.38 -5.71 -1.42
CA ALA A 109 4.69 -7.09 -1.10
C ALA A 109 4.14 -7.50 0.27
N ALA A 110 4.27 -6.62 1.27
CA ALA A 110 3.71 -6.83 2.60
C ALA A 110 2.19 -6.90 2.58
N LEU A 111 1.52 -6.03 1.82
CA LEU A 111 0.06 -6.01 1.70
C LEU A 111 -0.47 -7.28 1.05
N ARG A 112 0.18 -7.76 -0.02
CA ARG A 112 -0.20 -8.99 -0.73
C ARG A 112 0.04 -10.25 0.11
N LEU A 113 1.21 -10.38 0.74
CA LEU A 113 1.48 -11.48 1.67
C LEU A 113 0.60 -11.40 2.92
N GLY A 114 0.32 -10.18 3.40
CA GLY A 114 -0.61 -9.92 4.49
C GLY A 114 -2.01 -10.42 4.17
N SER A 115 -2.49 -10.18 2.95
CA SER A 115 -3.76 -10.73 2.47
C SER A 115 -3.80 -12.25 2.52
N TYR A 116 -2.75 -12.92 2.02
CA TYR A 116 -2.61 -14.38 2.11
C TYR A 116 -2.61 -14.89 3.56
N LEU A 117 -1.85 -14.23 4.44
CA LEU A 117 -1.72 -14.60 5.86
C LEU A 117 -2.91 -14.14 6.72
N LYS A 118 -3.88 -13.41 6.14
CA LYS A 118 -4.99 -12.75 6.85
C LYS A 118 -4.50 -11.78 7.93
N LYS A 119 -3.41 -11.07 7.65
CA LYS A 119 -2.79 -10.03 8.47
C LYS A 119 -2.86 -8.72 7.69
N MET A 120 -3.85 -7.89 7.99
CA MET A 120 -4.04 -6.61 7.30
C MET A 120 -3.54 -5.45 8.18
N PRO A 121 -3.09 -4.33 7.58
CA PRO A 121 -2.66 -3.17 8.34
C PRO A 121 -3.83 -2.54 9.11
N GLU A 122 -3.55 -2.13 10.34
CA GLU A 122 -4.45 -1.31 11.17
C GLU A 122 -4.04 0.17 11.16
N ARG A 123 -2.87 0.47 10.58
CA ARG A 123 -2.26 1.80 10.48
C ARG A 123 -1.96 2.11 9.02
N VAL A 124 -1.95 3.39 8.67
CA VAL A 124 -1.71 3.83 7.30
C VAL A 124 -0.20 3.96 7.09
N TYR A 125 0.38 2.98 6.43
CA TYR A 125 1.81 2.98 6.12
C TYR A 125 2.13 4.03 5.07
N LEU A 126 3.29 4.67 5.24
CA LEU A 126 3.70 5.80 4.43
C LEU A 126 4.82 5.37 3.48
N HIS A 127 4.54 5.37 2.18
CA HIS A 127 5.59 5.40 1.16
C HIS A 127 5.60 6.74 0.42
N MET A 128 6.58 6.99 -0.46
CA MET A 128 6.68 8.24 -1.25
C MET A 128 5.33 8.80 -1.73
N GLY A 129 4.44 7.96 -2.27
CA GLY A 129 3.11 8.37 -2.71
C GLY A 129 2.22 8.87 -1.59
N THR A 130 1.91 8.01 -0.62
CA THR A 130 1.15 8.30 0.60
C THR A 130 1.70 9.49 1.39
N ARG A 131 3.04 9.64 1.48
CA ARG A 131 3.69 10.78 2.14
C ARG A 131 3.26 12.10 1.54
N ILE A 132 3.16 12.19 0.22
CA ILE A 132 2.69 13.40 -0.47
C ILE A 132 1.23 13.67 -0.13
N GLY A 133 0.37 12.64 -0.13
CA GLY A 133 -1.05 12.76 0.22
C GLY A 133 -1.27 13.19 1.67
N ALA A 134 -0.60 12.54 2.62
CA ALA A 134 -0.66 12.88 4.03
C ALA A 134 -0.10 14.29 4.31
N ALA A 135 1.02 14.66 3.69
CA ALA A 135 1.55 16.02 3.77
C ALA A 135 0.58 17.07 3.20
N ALA A 136 -0.17 16.72 2.14
CA ALA A 136 -1.20 17.58 1.56
C ALA A 136 -2.39 17.81 2.53
N LEU A 137 -2.61 16.92 3.49
CA LEU A 137 -3.55 17.11 4.61
C LEU A 137 -2.96 17.95 5.76
N GLY A 138 -1.67 18.29 5.70
CA GLY A 138 -0.97 19.02 6.76
C GLY A 138 -0.40 18.13 7.87
N ILE A 139 -0.34 16.82 7.65
CA ILE A 139 0.24 15.87 8.61
C ILE A 139 1.78 15.90 8.46
N ALA A 140 2.50 15.90 9.58
CA ALA A 140 3.95 15.81 9.58
C ALA A 140 4.39 14.35 9.32
N VAL A 141 5.17 14.12 8.25
CA VAL A 141 5.45 12.77 7.72
C VAL A 141 6.93 12.42 7.53
N ALA A 142 7.87 13.36 7.68
CA ALA A 142 9.24 13.21 7.18
C ALA A 142 9.99 11.94 7.65
N GLU A 143 9.75 11.50 8.90
CA GLU A 143 10.48 10.37 9.52
C GLU A 143 9.55 9.24 9.98
N ARG A 144 8.31 9.22 9.49
CA ARG A 144 7.28 8.29 9.97
C ARG A 144 7.13 7.10 9.02
N ALA A 145 7.12 5.88 9.52
CA ALA A 145 6.77 4.70 8.73
C ALA A 145 5.26 4.58 8.51
N TRP A 146 4.45 5.14 9.42
CA TRP A 146 2.99 5.07 9.38
C TRP A 146 2.35 6.23 10.15
N ILE A 147 1.06 6.43 9.91
CA ILE A 147 0.15 7.31 10.66
C ILE A 147 -1.06 6.52 11.17
N ALA A 148 -1.65 6.95 12.28
CA ALA A 148 -2.88 6.40 12.78
C ALA A 148 -4.08 6.92 11.97
N VAL A 149 -5.16 6.13 11.87
CA VAL A 149 -6.36 6.52 11.09
C VAL A 149 -7.01 7.78 11.67
N GLU A 150 -6.92 7.95 12.99
CA GLU A 150 -7.50 9.05 13.75
C GLU A 150 -6.80 10.39 13.50
N GLU A 151 -5.60 10.38 12.90
CA GLU A 151 -4.90 11.60 12.50
C GLU A 151 -5.44 12.20 11.19
N LEU A 152 -6.27 11.44 10.46
CA LEU A 152 -6.87 11.88 9.21
C LEU A 152 -8.21 12.61 9.43
N PRO A 153 -8.67 13.41 8.45
CA PRO A 153 -10.04 13.92 8.46
C PRO A 153 -11.06 12.80 8.63
N SER A 154 -12.12 13.04 9.40
CA SER A 154 -13.10 12.02 9.79
C SER A 154 -13.76 11.29 8.61
N ALA A 155 -13.82 11.91 7.43
CA ALA A 155 -14.30 11.28 6.20
C ALA A 155 -13.58 9.95 5.88
N PHE A 156 -12.28 9.87 6.16
CA PHE A 156 -11.47 8.67 5.91
C PHE A 156 -11.76 7.53 6.90
N GLY A 157 -12.41 7.80 8.03
CA GLY A 157 -12.70 6.79 9.06
C GLY A 157 -13.64 5.66 8.63
N THR A 158 -14.22 5.75 7.43
CA THR A 158 -15.05 4.68 6.83
C THR A 158 -14.23 3.68 5.99
N LEU A 159 -12.95 3.97 5.76
CA LEU A 159 -12.04 3.15 4.97
C LEU A 159 -11.10 2.35 5.88
N ASN A 160 -10.69 1.18 5.42
CA ASN A 160 -9.62 0.42 6.06
C ASN A 160 -8.27 1.13 5.88
N ALA A 161 -7.28 0.84 6.72
CA ALA A 161 -5.99 1.53 6.65
C ALA A 161 -5.27 1.42 5.30
N TYR A 162 -5.33 0.25 4.64
CA TYR A 162 -4.78 0.06 3.30
C TYR A 162 -5.57 0.82 2.20
N GLU A 163 -6.86 1.04 2.42
CA GLU A 163 -7.71 1.83 1.50
C GLU A 163 -7.42 3.33 1.64
N ILE A 164 -7.14 3.78 2.86
CA ILE A 164 -6.68 5.14 3.13
C ILE A 164 -5.32 5.36 2.48
N GLU A 165 -4.40 4.40 2.57
CA GLU A 165 -3.10 4.46 1.90
C GLU A 165 -3.28 4.70 0.39
N ASP A 166 -4.05 3.84 -0.28
CA ASP A 166 -4.38 3.98 -1.70
C ASP A 166 -4.96 5.37 -2.01
N ALA A 167 -5.94 5.83 -1.22
CA ALA A 167 -6.60 7.11 -1.43
C ALA A 167 -5.62 8.28 -1.30
N LEU A 168 -4.74 8.27 -0.29
CA LEU A 168 -3.69 9.27 -0.15
C LEU A 168 -2.69 9.23 -1.32
N CYS A 169 -2.40 8.05 -1.84
CA CYS A 169 -1.50 7.89 -2.98
C CYS A 169 -2.12 8.36 -4.30
N LEU A 170 -3.41 8.10 -4.53
CA LEU A 170 -4.10 8.39 -5.78
C LEU A 170 -4.54 9.86 -5.89
N TYR A 171 -5.08 10.43 -4.81
CA TYR A 171 -5.75 11.74 -4.83
C TYR A 171 -4.87 12.91 -4.34
N LYS A 172 -3.54 12.79 -4.45
CA LYS A 172 -2.56 13.77 -3.93
C LYS A 172 -2.88 15.22 -4.34
N GLU A 173 -3.23 15.42 -5.61
CA GLU A 173 -3.50 16.75 -6.16
C GLU A 173 -4.86 17.28 -5.69
N GLU A 174 -5.87 16.43 -5.62
CA GLU A 174 -7.19 16.76 -5.11
C GLU A 174 -7.12 17.16 -3.63
N LEU A 175 -6.40 16.38 -2.82
CA LEU A 175 -6.15 16.64 -1.40
C LEU A 175 -5.49 17.99 -1.19
N LYS A 176 -4.39 18.26 -1.90
CA LYS A 176 -3.65 19.52 -1.81
C LYS A 176 -4.54 20.72 -2.11
N ARG A 177 -5.35 20.62 -3.16
CA ARG A 177 -6.28 21.67 -3.59
C ARG A 177 -7.44 21.88 -2.61
N ILE A 178 -8.01 20.80 -2.05
CA ILE A 178 -9.10 20.90 -1.05
C ILE A 178 -8.57 21.54 0.22
N THR A 179 -7.47 21.04 0.77
CA THR A 179 -6.83 21.60 1.97
C THR A 179 -6.46 23.07 1.79
N GLY A 180 -5.92 23.43 0.62
CA GLY A 180 -5.60 24.83 0.28
C GLY A 180 -6.82 25.75 0.33
N ARG A 181 -7.96 25.31 -0.22
CA ARG A 181 -9.23 26.06 -0.17
C ARG A 181 -9.78 26.18 1.25
N LEU A 182 -9.72 25.12 2.05
CA LEU A 182 -10.18 25.15 3.45
C LEU A 182 -9.36 26.14 4.28
N LYS A 183 -8.03 26.16 4.11
CA LYS A 183 -7.15 27.13 4.79
C LYS A 183 -7.41 28.59 4.39
N GLN A 184 -7.85 28.85 3.16
CA GLN A 184 -8.21 30.19 2.70
C GLN A 184 -9.54 30.68 3.31
N ARG A 185 -10.49 29.77 3.58
CA ARG A 185 -11.79 30.12 4.19
C ARG A 185 -11.71 30.39 5.69
N LEU A 186 -10.67 29.90 6.36
CA LEU A 186 -10.43 30.06 7.80
C LEU A 186 -9.56 31.29 8.12
N ARG A 187 -9.13 32.04 7.11
CA ARG A 187 -8.39 33.31 7.22
C ARG A 187 -9.32 34.47 6.94
#